data_AF-A0A931TJD6-F1
#
_entry.id   AF-A0A931TJD6-F1
#
_cell.length_a   1.000
_cell.length_b   1.000
_cell.length_c   1.000
_cell.angle_alpha   90.00
_cell.angle_beta   90.00
_cell.angle_gamma   90.00
#
_symmetry.space_group_name_H-M   'P 1'
#
loop_
_entity.id
_entity.type
_entity.pdbx_description
1 polymer ?
#
loop_
_entity_poly.entity_id
_entity_poly.type
_entity_poly.pdbx_seq_one_letter_code
_entity_poly.pdbx_strand_id
1 'polypeptide(L)'
;MGYPLWRGLVRQLADEFAPALAVSDDYLGDVDKIADAAAAVGRADEYFKRLDRTFCFDGAPRKDLRFHRRLISLGFSGLITPNFDPTLEEACIAEYSGSAGVHRCEPVDLRDDRSYRVFEFLRNLGASLRHDRVLHLHGFHSLPKRLILGARDYAAAYGHDLSAPDAALRTLPRKVIWTLLATRPVLFVGFSMTDPFFNKALDLLRSDFVLTDEPAHFSIIPYDVDLTATAGVLDPAAAHEEAKQKFRERLPPWLVPIFYHAPRDPATGLQDHTGLASVIEDLGAKAGATAPAESAVDRLARRALEEL
;
A
#
# COMPACT_ATOMS: atom_id res chain seq x y z
N MET A 1 10.88 -0.53 -2.70
CA MET A 1 10.90 0.27 -1.45
C MET A 1 12.32 0.29 -0.92
N GLY A 2 12.74 1.43 -0.37
CA GLY A 2 14.12 1.64 0.04
C GLY A 2 14.48 1.13 1.44
N TYR A 3 13.51 1.06 2.36
CA TYR A 3 13.74 0.75 3.76
C TYR A 3 13.64 -0.76 4.09
N PRO A 4 14.13 -1.20 5.27
CA PRO A 4 14.16 -2.61 5.64
C PRO A 4 12.78 -3.26 5.71
N LEU A 5 12.73 -4.58 5.44
CA LEU A 5 11.56 -5.40 5.79
C LEU A 5 11.31 -5.38 7.30
N TRP A 6 10.08 -5.69 7.73
CA TRP A 6 9.66 -5.69 9.15
C TRP A 6 10.68 -6.33 10.11
N ARG A 7 11.11 -7.56 9.83
CA ARG A 7 12.12 -8.25 10.66
C ARG A 7 13.44 -7.47 10.76
N GLY A 8 13.89 -6.87 9.66
CA GLY A 8 15.10 -6.04 9.65
C GLY A 8 14.91 -4.74 10.42
N LEU A 9 13.76 -4.08 10.25
CA LEU A 9 13.40 -2.87 10.97
C LEU A 9 13.36 -3.11 12.49
N VAL A 10 12.60 -4.12 12.94
CA VAL A 10 12.44 -4.43 14.37
C VAL A 10 13.78 -4.77 15.02
N ARG A 11 14.64 -5.55 14.34
CA ARG A 11 15.99 -5.84 14.84
C ARG A 11 16.85 -4.59 14.98
N GLN A 12 16.87 -3.73 13.95
CA GLN A 12 17.63 -2.48 14.02
C GLN A 12 17.16 -1.57 15.16
N LEU A 13 15.84 -1.49 15.38
CA LEU A 13 15.28 -0.71 16.48
C LEU A 13 15.58 -1.35 17.85
N ALA A 14 15.50 -2.68 17.96
CA ALA A 14 15.82 -3.41 19.18
C ALA A 14 17.30 -3.24 19.55
N ASP A 15 18.21 -3.41 18.60
CA ASP A 15 19.65 -3.23 18.83
C ASP A 15 19.98 -1.83 19.37
N GLU A 16 19.27 -0.80 18.90
CA GLU A 16 19.52 0.61 19.27
C GLU A 16 18.83 1.06 20.57
N PHE A 17 17.61 0.60 20.82
CA PHE A 17 16.76 1.11 21.90
C PHE A 17 16.36 0.08 22.96
N ALA A 18 16.50 -1.22 22.66
CA ALA A 18 16.13 -2.30 23.56
C ALA A 18 17.05 -3.53 23.40
N PRO A 19 18.38 -3.41 23.59
CA PRO A 19 19.34 -4.47 23.25
C PRO A 19 19.19 -5.77 24.06
N ALA A 20 18.47 -5.70 25.20
CA ALA A 20 18.13 -6.87 26.01
C ALA A 20 16.84 -7.59 25.54
N LEU A 21 16.08 -7.01 24.60
CA LEU A 21 14.84 -7.59 24.09
C LEU A 21 15.15 -8.70 23.09
N ALA A 22 14.66 -9.91 23.37
CA ALA A 22 14.63 -10.98 22.38
C ALA A 22 13.49 -10.72 21.38
N VAL A 23 13.85 -10.35 20.15
CA VAL A 23 12.89 -10.15 19.06
C VAL A 23 12.22 -11.48 18.70
N SER A 24 10.89 -11.46 18.73
CA SER A 24 10.00 -12.58 18.40
C SER A 24 9.47 -12.46 16.97
N ASP A 25 8.52 -13.33 16.60
CA ASP A 25 7.75 -13.19 15.36
C ASP A 25 6.49 -12.32 15.52
N ASP A 26 6.17 -11.85 16.73
CA ASP A 26 5.17 -10.81 16.98
C ASP A 26 5.82 -9.42 16.81
N TYR A 27 6.04 -9.03 15.56
CA TYR A 27 6.70 -7.76 15.25
C TYR A 27 5.94 -6.54 15.78
N LEU A 28 4.61 -6.59 15.82
CA LEU A 28 3.80 -5.46 16.31
C LEU A 28 3.96 -5.28 17.82
N GLY A 29 3.92 -6.37 18.59
CA GLY A 29 4.16 -6.34 20.03
C GLY A 29 5.61 -5.98 20.37
N ASP A 30 6.58 -6.39 19.57
CA ASP A 30 7.98 -6.03 19.80
C ASP A 30 8.27 -4.56 19.53
N VAL A 31 7.66 -3.96 18.50
CA VAL A 31 7.73 -2.50 18.28
C VAL A 31 7.26 -1.72 19.52
N ASP A 32 6.16 -2.15 20.15
CA ASP A 32 5.65 -1.51 21.36
C ASP A 32 6.63 -1.61 22.53
N LYS A 33 7.20 -2.79 22.77
CA LYS A 33 8.21 -3.00 23.82
C LYS A 33 9.45 -2.15 23.60
N ILE A 34 9.90 -2.02 22.34
CA ILE A 34 11.06 -1.20 21.98
C ILE A 34 10.78 0.28 22.25
N ALA A 35 9.60 0.77 21.87
CA ALA A 35 9.19 2.15 22.14
C ALA A 35 9.12 2.43 23.65
N ASP A 36 8.59 1.48 24.44
CA ASP A 36 8.52 1.59 25.90
C ASP A 36 9.91 1.59 26.54
N ALA A 37 10.82 0.74 26.06
CA ALA A 37 12.21 0.73 26.51
C ALA A 37 12.93 2.05 26.22
N ALA A 38 12.74 2.61 25.01
CA ALA A 38 13.27 3.93 24.66
C ALA A 38 12.72 5.02 25.59
N ALA A 39 11.41 5.01 25.86
CA ALA A 39 10.77 5.99 26.74
C ALA A 39 11.26 5.88 28.19
N ALA A 40 11.43 4.66 28.72
CA ALA A 40 11.87 4.42 30.09
C ALA A 40 13.27 5.00 30.39
N VAL A 41 14.13 5.14 29.38
CA VAL A 41 15.46 5.75 29.50
C VAL A 41 15.54 7.18 28.95
N GLY A 42 14.39 7.82 28.66
CA GLY A 42 14.33 9.20 28.18
C GLY A 42 14.74 9.40 26.72
N ARG A 43 14.77 8.34 25.90
CA ARG A 43 15.20 8.34 24.49
C ARG A 43 14.04 8.23 23.48
N ALA A 44 12.81 8.55 23.90
CA ALA A 44 11.63 8.47 23.03
C ALA A 44 11.73 9.34 21.77
N ASP A 45 12.24 10.57 21.88
CA ASP A 45 12.38 11.45 20.72
C ASP A 45 13.47 10.97 19.75
N GLU A 46 14.53 10.33 20.24
CA GLU A 46 15.54 9.67 19.39
C GLU A 46 14.93 8.51 18.59
N TYR A 47 14.08 7.70 19.24
CA TYR A 47 13.34 6.61 18.59
C TYR A 47 12.48 7.14 17.43
N PHE A 48 11.66 8.17 17.66
CA PHE A 48 10.83 8.75 16.60
C PHE A 48 11.66 9.40 15.48
N LYS A 49 12.77 10.05 15.82
CA LYS A 49 13.71 10.60 14.82
C LYS A 49 14.38 9.50 14.00
N ARG A 50 14.65 8.34 14.61
CA ARG A 50 15.16 7.16 13.90
C ARG A 50 14.14 6.61 12.91
N LEU A 51 12.86 6.54 13.29
CA LEU A 51 11.78 6.13 12.38
C LEU A 51 11.66 7.09 11.18
N ASP A 52 11.60 8.40 11.43
CA ASP A 52 11.54 9.41 10.36
C ASP A 52 12.71 9.25 9.39
N ARG A 53 13.95 9.17 9.88
CA ARG A 53 15.13 8.93 9.02
C ARG A 53 15.05 7.62 8.22
N THR A 54 14.52 6.57 8.84
CA THR A 54 14.41 5.25 8.20
C THR A 54 13.43 5.29 7.03
N PHE A 55 12.31 5.99 7.19
CA PHE A 55 11.24 6.03 6.18
C PHE A 55 11.35 7.22 5.20
N CYS A 56 11.93 8.36 5.61
CA CYS A 56 12.21 9.50 4.74
C CYS A 56 13.16 9.11 3.60
N PHE A 57 14.04 8.13 3.84
CA PHE A 57 14.97 7.59 2.86
C PHE A 57 15.99 8.61 2.33
N ASP A 58 16.22 9.68 3.10
CA ASP A 58 17.20 10.72 2.80
C ASP A 58 18.63 10.14 2.90
N GLY A 59 19.24 9.85 1.74
CA GLY A 59 20.64 9.39 1.64
C GLY A 59 20.91 8.20 0.72
N ALA A 60 19.89 7.55 0.15
CA ALA A 60 20.09 6.47 -0.82
C ALA A 60 20.27 6.99 -2.26
N PRO A 61 20.86 6.20 -3.18
CA PRO A 61 20.88 6.52 -4.61
C PRO A 61 19.48 6.86 -5.10
N ARG A 62 19.36 7.83 -6.03
CA ARG A 62 18.07 8.25 -6.63
C ARG A 62 17.15 7.05 -6.85
N LYS A 63 15.97 7.07 -6.22
CA LYS A 63 14.98 5.99 -6.35
C LYS A 63 14.69 5.76 -7.83
N ASP A 64 14.72 4.49 -8.26
CA ASP A 64 14.16 4.13 -9.55
C ASP A 64 12.64 4.21 -9.49
N LEU A 65 12.11 5.34 -9.95
CA LEU A 65 10.66 5.61 -9.98
C LEU A 65 9.99 5.08 -11.25
N ARG A 66 10.70 4.43 -12.17
CA ARG A 66 10.14 4.01 -13.47
C ARG A 66 8.90 3.14 -13.32
N PHE A 67 8.94 2.18 -12.39
CA PHE A 67 7.78 1.33 -12.10
C PHE A 67 6.58 2.14 -11.59
N HIS A 68 6.78 2.96 -10.55
CA HIS A 68 5.72 3.76 -9.93
C HIS A 68 5.08 4.73 -10.93
N ARG A 69 5.90 5.35 -11.78
CA ARG A 69 5.44 6.24 -12.86
C ARG A 69 4.53 5.53 -13.86
N ARG A 70 4.92 4.34 -14.30
CA ARG A 70 4.09 3.52 -15.20
C ARG A 70 2.76 3.14 -14.54
N LEU A 71 2.80 2.73 -13.27
CA LEU A 71 1.59 2.43 -12.50
C LEU A 71 0.65 3.65 -12.44
N ILE A 72 1.21 4.83 -12.14
CA ILE A 72 0.47 6.11 -12.06
C ILE A 72 -0.14 6.47 -13.42
N SER A 73 0.59 6.25 -14.52
CA SER A 73 0.12 6.56 -15.89
C SER A 73 -1.09 5.74 -16.33
N LEU A 74 -1.47 4.68 -15.61
CA LEU A 74 -2.69 3.92 -15.88
C LEU A 74 -3.97 4.71 -15.58
N GLY A 75 -3.88 5.86 -14.89
CA GLY A 75 -5.02 6.75 -14.69
C GLY A 75 -6.03 6.26 -13.65
N PHE A 76 -5.54 5.70 -12.53
CA PHE A 76 -6.40 5.38 -11.38
C PHE A 76 -7.15 6.63 -10.89
N SER A 77 -8.24 6.46 -10.14
CA SER A 77 -8.98 7.61 -9.59
C SER A 77 -8.32 8.24 -8.36
N GLY A 78 -7.39 7.52 -7.72
CA GLY A 78 -6.69 7.97 -6.53
C GLY A 78 -5.63 6.97 -6.10
N LEU A 79 -4.70 7.45 -5.30
CA LEU A 79 -3.57 6.67 -4.80
C LEU A 79 -3.65 6.59 -3.28
N ILE A 80 -3.57 5.36 -2.76
CA ILE A 80 -3.55 5.06 -1.33
C ILE A 80 -2.36 4.17 -1.03
N THR A 81 -1.75 4.33 0.14
CA THR A 81 -0.60 3.51 0.53
C THR A 81 -0.55 3.29 2.04
N PRO A 82 -0.23 2.07 2.51
CA PRO A 82 0.13 1.83 3.91
C PRO A 82 1.61 2.15 4.19
N ASN A 83 2.40 2.47 3.16
CA ASN A 83 3.81 2.82 3.32
C ASN A 83 3.95 4.23 3.89
N PHE A 84 5.09 4.50 4.54
CA PHE A 84 5.31 5.74 5.28
C PHE A 84 6.05 6.82 4.48
N ASP A 85 6.67 6.44 3.36
CA ASP A 85 7.63 7.22 2.59
C ASP A 85 6.98 7.95 1.39
N PRO A 86 7.62 8.98 0.81
CA PRO A 86 7.03 9.82 -0.22
C PRO A 86 7.15 9.27 -1.66
N THR A 87 7.41 7.96 -1.85
CA THR A 87 7.72 7.42 -3.20
C THR A 87 6.60 7.63 -4.21
N LEU A 88 5.33 7.57 -3.80
CA LEU A 88 4.22 7.79 -4.73
C LEU A 88 4.08 9.26 -5.10
N GLU A 89 4.27 10.18 -4.16
CA GLU A 89 4.30 11.62 -4.40
C GLU A 89 5.43 12.01 -5.34
N GLU A 90 6.64 11.50 -5.08
CA GLU A 90 7.81 11.71 -5.95
C GLU A 90 7.55 11.17 -7.36
N ALA A 91 6.90 10.01 -7.48
CA ALA A 91 6.54 9.44 -8.77
C ALA A 91 5.46 10.26 -9.49
N CYS A 92 4.45 10.78 -8.79
CA CYS A 92 3.45 11.71 -9.35
C CYS A 92 4.12 13.00 -9.86
N ILE A 93 5.01 13.58 -9.06
CA ILE A 93 5.77 14.78 -9.44
C ILE A 93 6.61 14.48 -10.68
N ALA A 94 7.35 13.36 -10.70
CA ALA A 94 8.19 12.98 -11.83
C ALA A 94 7.41 12.64 -13.10
N GLU A 95 6.19 12.11 -12.96
CA GLU A 95 5.33 11.76 -14.09
C GLU A 95 4.61 12.97 -14.70
N TYR A 96 4.12 13.87 -13.86
CA TYR A 96 3.27 14.99 -14.32
C TYR A 96 4.01 16.31 -14.45
N SER A 97 5.24 16.43 -13.91
CA SER A 97 6.08 17.61 -14.16
C SER A 97 6.63 17.58 -15.58
N GLY A 98 6.44 18.68 -16.31
CA GLY A 98 6.89 18.83 -17.69
C GLY A 98 6.89 20.29 -18.10
N SER A 99 6.79 20.56 -19.41
CA SER A 99 6.87 21.92 -19.98
C SER A 99 5.79 22.90 -19.50
N ALA A 100 4.68 22.38 -18.94
CA ALA A 100 3.53 23.15 -18.49
C ALA A 100 3.61 23.62 -17.02
N GLY A 101 4.72 23.33 -16.32
CA GLY A 101 4.96 23.76 -14.95
C GLY A 101 5.30 22.62 -14.00
N VAL A 102 5.63 22.99 -12.76
CA VAL A 102 5.96 22.07 -11.68
C VAL A 102 4.67 21.49 -11.10
N HIS A 103 4.49 20.18 -11.25
CA HIS A 103 3.38 19.48 -10.59
C HIS A 103 3.68 19.33 -9.10
N ARG A 104 2.63 19.40 -8.26
CA ARG A 104 2.75 19.16 -6.81
C ARG A 104 1.88 17.96 -6.44
N CYS A 105 2.44 17.08 -5.63
CA CYS A 105 1.70 15.97 -5.03
C CYS A 105 1.96 15.98 -3.53
N GLU A 106 0.90 16.05 -2.73
CA GLU A 106 0.99 16.16 -1.27
C GLU A 106 0.61 14.85 -0.57
N PRO A 107 1.30 14.50 0.53
CA PRO A 107 0.82 13.44 1.41
C PRO A 107 -0.42 13.91 2.19
N VAL A 108 -1.41 13.03 2.25
CA VAL A 108 -2.57 13.11 3.12
C VAL A 108 -2.43 12.01 4.17
N ASP A 109 -2.06 12.37 5.38
CA ASP A 109 -1.95 11.44 6.50
C ASP A 109 -3.34 11.20 7.12
N LEU A 110 -3.78 9.94 7.15
CA LEU A 110 -5.09 9.55 7.69
C LEU A 110 -5.22 9.79 9.21
N ARG A 111 -4.11 9.94 9.91
CA ARG A 111 -3.98 10.23 11.34
C ARG A 111 -3.70 11.71 11.62
N ASP A 112 -3.73 12.56 10.60
CA ASP A 112 -3.63 14.01 10.76
C ASP A 112 -4.89 14.57 11.46
N ASP A 113 -4.71 15.53 12.37
CA ASP A 113 -5.81 16.25 13.04
C ASP A 113 -6.65 17.04 12.02
N ARG A 114 -6.06 17.36 10.86
CA ARG A 114 -6.71 18.04 9.73
C ARG A 114 -7.56 17.06 8.91
N SER A 115 -8.55 16.46 9.54
CA SER A 115 -9.46 15.47 8.94
C SER A 115 -10.15 15.96 7.65
N TYR A 116 -10.33 17.28 7.48
CA TYR A 116 -10.85 17.88 6.25
C TYR A 116 -10.00 17.54 5.01
N ARG A 117 -8.68 17.32 5.15
CA ARG A 117 -7.80 16.94 4.02
C ARG A 117 -8.15 15.55 3.48
N VAL A 118 -8.54 14.63 4.38
CA VAL A 118 -9.03 13.30 4.01
C VAL A 118 -10.39 13.40 3.31
N PHE A 119 -11.29 14.25 3.83
CA PHE A 119 -12.57 14.51 3.16
C PHE A 119 -12.38 15.09 1.75
N GLU A 120 -11.49 16.08 1.59
CA GLU A 120 -11.15 16.64 0.29
C GLU A 120 -10.56 15.59 -0.66
N PHE A 121 -9.65 14.74 -0.16
CA PHE A 121 -9.10 13.62 -0.94
C PHE A 121 -10.23 12.71 -1.45
N LEU A 122 -11.13 12.26 -0.57
CA LEU A 122 -12.24 11.39 -0.93
C LEU A 122 -13.19 12.05 -1.95
N ARG A 123 -13.50 13.33 -1.77
CA ARG A 123 -14.38 14.09 -2.68
C ARG A 123 -13.78 14.27 -4.07
N ASN A 124 -12.45 14.36 -4.16
CA ASN A 124 -11.74 14.60 -5.41
C ASN A 124 -11.32 13.30 -6.12
N LEU A 125 -11.68 12.11 -5.61
CA LEU A 125 -11.36 10.84 -6.25
C LEU A 125 -11.97 10.75 -7.66
N GLY A 126 -11.11 10.73 -8.69
CA GLY A 126 -11.50 10.69 -10.10
C GLY A 126 -11.87 12.05 -10.68
N ALA A 127 -11.65 13.15 -9.96
CA ALA A 127 -11.88 14.50 -10.49
C ALA A 127 -10.84 14.90 -11.54
N SER A 128 -9.63 14.34 -11.47
CA SER A 128 -8.49 14.59 -12.37
C SER A 128 -7.69 13.30 -12.57
N LEU A 129 -7.15 13.11 -13.77
CA LEU A 129 -6.17 12.04 -14.05
C LEU A 129 -4.79 12.33 -13.47
N ARG A 130 -4.50 13.59 -13.15
CA ARG A 130 -3.26 14.00 -12.47
C ARG A 130 -3.48 14.01 -10.97
N HIS A 131 -2.77 13.13 -10.29
CA HIS A 131 -2.82 13.00 -8.84
C HIS A 131 -2.02 14.10 -8.16
N ASP A 132 -2.71 14.96 -7.40
CA ASP A 132 -2.11 16.00 -6.56
C ASP A 132 -1.99 15.56 -5.09
N ARG A 133 -2.47 14.36 -4.75
CA ARG A 133 -2.50 13.84 -3.38
C ARG A 133 -2.35 12.31 -3.34
N VAL A 134 -1.69 11.82 -2.28
CA VAL A 134 -1.61 10.40 -1.93
C VAL A 134 -2.10 10.22 -0.49
N LEU A 135 -3.01 9.27 -0.25
CA LEU A 135 -3.50 8.99 1.10
C LEU A 135 -2.64 7.93 1.79
N HIS A 136 -2.01 8.31 2.90
CA HIS A 136 -1.22 7.44 3.75
C HIS A 136 -2.07 6.85 4.88
N LEU A 137 -2.36 5.57 4.79
CA LEU A 137 -3.25 4.86 5.71
C LEU A 137 -2.62 4.66 7.09
N HIS A 138 -1.32 4.38 7.11
CA HIS A 138 -0.56 4.12 8.35
C HIS A 138 0.23 5.33 8.83
N GLY A 139 -0.08 6.51 8.30
CA GLY A 139 0.63 7.75 8.61
C GLY A 139 1.82 8.01 7.71
N PHE A 140 2.40 9.20 7.86
CA PHE A 140 3.47 9.69 7.02
C PHE A 140 4.75 9.97 7.83
N HIS A 141 5.92 9.63 7.28
CA HIS A 141 7.18 9.59 8.03
C HIS A 141 7.53 10.90 8.76
N SER A 142 7.16 12.05 8.20
CA SER A 142 7.43 13.37 8.79
C SER A 142 6.64 13.63 10.08
N LEU A 143 5.68 12.77 10.41
CA LEU A 143 4.91 12.76 11.64
C LEU A 143 5.11 11.42 12.37
N PRO A 144 6.35 11.09 12.80
CA PRO A 144 6.71 9.74 13.24
C PRO A 144 5.93 9.26 14.49
N LYS A 145 5.41 10.19 15.30
CA LYS A 145 4.57 9.91 16.47
C LYS A 145 3.13 9.47 16.12
N ARG A 146 2.75 9.55 14.84
CA ARG A 146 1.41 9.23 14.34
C ARG A 146 1.38 7.97 13.49
N LEU A 147 2.54 7.34 13.27
CA LEU A 147 2.62 6.12 12.47
C LEU A 147 1.83 4.99 13.13
N ILE A 148 1.18 4.19 12.31
CA ILE A 148 0.58 2.93 12.73
C ILE A 148 1.64 1.85 12.53
N LEU A 149 2.41 1.58 13.58
CA LEU A 149 3.56 0.66 13.52
C LEU A 149 3.46 -0.47 14.56
N GLY A 150 3.10 -0.16 15.81
CA GLY A 150 2.95 -1.13 16.89
C GLY A 150 1.53 -1.67 17.05
N ALA A 151 1.37 -2.70 17.88
CA ALA A 151 0.06 -3.28 18.18
C ALA A 151 -0.88 -2.25 18.85
N ARG A 152 -0.34 -1.38 19.71
CA ARG A 152 -1.08 -0.25 20.31
C ARG A 152 -1.59 0.73 19.27
N ASP A 153 -0.79 1.05 18.26
CA ASP A 153 -1.21 1.99 17.21
C ASP A 153 -2.32 1.39 16.34
N TYR A 154 -2.18 0.12 15.96
CA TYR A 154 -3.22 -0.63 15.25
C TYR A 154 -4.51 -0.64 16.05
N ALA A 155 -4.45 -0.96 17.34
CA ALA A 155 -5.62 -0.95 18.19
C ALA A 155 -6.24 0.45 18.36
N ALA A 156 -5.44 1.51 18.45
CA ALA A 156 -5.94 2.88 18.55
C ALA A 156 -6.57 3.37 17.24
N ALA A 157 -5.99 3.02 16.10
CA ALA A 157 -6.49 3.44 14.79
C ALA A 157 -7.69 2.61 14.33
N TYR A 158 -7.69 1.32 14.63
CA TYR A 158 -8.61 0.34 14.07
C TYR A 158 -9.47 -0.39 15.11
N GLY A 159 -9.20 -0.25 16.40
CA GLY A 159 -9.91 -0.93 17.49
C GLY A 159 -9.36 -2.33 17.80
N HIS A 160 -9.50 -2.75 19.06
CA HIS A 160 -9.09 -4.07 19.55
C HIS A 160 -10.02 -5.21 19.10
N ASP A 161 -11.31 -4.90 18.91
CA ASP A 161 -12.32 -5.87 18.54
C ASP A 161 -12.95 -5.47 17.19
N LEU A 162 -12.49 -6.14 16.14
CA LEU A 162 -13.02 -5.96 14.80
C LEU A 162 -14.30 -6.77 14.56
N SER A 163 -14.71 -7.62 15.52
CA SER A 163 -15.91 -8.47 15.44
C SER A 163 -17.16 -7.82 16.05
N ALA A 164 -17.00 -6.77 16.86
CA ALA A 164 -18.14 -6.04 17.40
C ALA A 164 -18.92 -5.31 16.27
N PRO A 165 -20.26 -5.47 16.18
CA PRO A 165 -21.07 -4.96 15.07
C PRO A 165 -20.98 -3.44 14.87
N ASP A 166 -20.79 -2.67 15.93
CA ASP A 166 -20.64 -1.21 15.86
C ASP A 166 -19.20 -0.74 15.59
N ALA A 167 -18.23 -1.65 15.44
CA ALA A 167 -16.82 -1.28 15.45
C ALA A 167 -16.34 -0.67 14.13
N ALA A 168 -16.94 -1.07 13.00
CA ALA A 168 -16.50 -0.70 11.64
C ALA A 168 -16.40 0.82 11.41
N LEU A 169 -17.19 1.62 12.13
CA LEU A 169 -17.27 3.07 11.94
C LEU A 169 -16.88 3.87 13.20
N ARG A 170 -16.18 3.28 14.17
CA ARG A 170 -15.82 4.01 15.41
C ARG A 170 -14.73 5.06 15.20
N THR A 171 -13.76 4.77 14.33
CA THR A 171 -12.61 5.65 14.11
C THR A 171 -12.61 6.17 12.67
N LEU A 172 -12.02 7.35 12.46
CA LEU A 172 -11.88 7.91 11.12
C LEU A 172 -11.11 6.98 10.17
N PRO A 173 -9.99 6.35 10.56
CA PRO A 173 -9.29 5.42 9.68
C PRO A 173 -10.16 4.28 9.15
N ARG A 174 -10.97 3.67 10.01
CA ARG A 174 -11.89 2.60 9.58
C ARG A 174 -12.96 3.11 8.63
N LYS A 175 -13.59 4.25 8.92
CA LYS A 175 -14.61 4.87 8.05
C LYS A 175 -14.05 5.10 6.64
N VAL A 176 -12.82 5.61 6.56
CA VAL A 176 -12.17 5.95 5.28
C VAL A 176 -11.83 4.69 4.50
N ILE A 177 -11.21 3.69 5.15
CA ILE A 177 -10.86 2.43 4.49
C ILE A 177 -12.12 1.68 4.04
N TRP A 178 -13.14 1.57 4.89
CA TRP A 178 -14.42 0.98 4.53
C TRP A 178 -15.06 1.73 3.36
N THR A 179 -15.07 3.07 3.37
CA THR A 179 -15.65 3.88 2.27
C THR A 179 -14.92 3.62 0.95
N LEU A 180 -13.60 3.56 0.96
CA LEU A 180 -12.81 3.29 -0.24
C LEU A 180 -13.12 1.91 -0.81
N LEU A 181 -13.14 0.87 0.03
CA LEU A 181 -13.41 -0.50 -0.38
C LEU A 181 -14.88 -0.68 -0.83
N ALA A 182 -15.83 -0.02 -0.17
CA ALA A 182 -17.25 -0.12 -0.52
C ALA A 182 -17.62 0.58 -1.83
N THR A 183 -16.90 1.67 -2.19
CA THR A 183 -17.32 2.56 -3.28
C THR A 183 -16.44 2.48 -4.51
N ARG A 184 -15.28 1.82 -4.44
CA ARG A 184 -14.32 1.74 -5.55
C ARG A 184 -13.67 0.37 -5.64
N PRO A 185 -13.47 -0.17 -6.85
CA PRO A 185 -12.51 -1.23 -7.07
C PRO A 185 -11.11 -0.74 -6.71
N VAL A 186 -10.33 -1.61 -6.05
CA VAL A 186 -8.98 -1.31 -5.57
C VAL A 186 -8.02 -2.31 -6.19
N LEU A 187 -6.90 -1.83 -6.71
CA LEU A 187 -5.79 -2.65 -7.17
C LEU A 187 -4.68 -2.66 -6.11
N PHE A 188 -4.49 -3.79 -5.46
CA PHE A 188 -3.40 -4.00 -4.50
C PHE A 188 -2.11 -4.36 -5.25
N VAL A 189 -1.01 -3.66 -4.92
CA VAL A 189 0.31 -3.87 -5.55
C VAL A 189 1.37 -3.94 -4.45
N GLY A 190 2.15 -5.02 -4.42
CA GLY A 190 3.18 -5.22 -3.39
C GLY A 190 2.62 -5.38 -1.96
N PHE A 191 1.33 -5.67 -1.84
CA PHE A 191 0.65 -5.82 -0.56
C PHE A 191 0.56 -7.31 -0.19
N SER A 192 1.10 -7.67 0.96
CA SER A 192 0.84 -9.00 1.53
C SER A 192 -0.57 -9.02 2.11
N MET A 193 -1.42 -9.95 1.66
CA MET A 193 -2.76 -10.21 2.22
C MET A 193 -2.71 -10.78 3.66
N THR A 194 -1.66 -10.48 4.41
CA THR A 194 -1.42 -10.91 5.78
C THR A 194 -1.69 -9.81 6.79
N ASP A 195 -2.01 -8.58 6.34
CA ASP A 195 -2.45 -7.53 7.26
C ASP A 195 -3.82 -7.92 7.85
N PRO A 196 -3.89 -8.17 9.17
CA PRO A 196 -5.09 -8.70 9.79
C PRO A 196 -6.23 -7.69 9.79
N PHE A 197 -5.94 -6.39 9.80
CA PHE A 197 -6.96 -5.36 9.78
C PHE A 197 -7.63 -5.29 8.40
N PHE A 198 -6.85 -5.26 7.32
CA PHE A 198 -7.40 -5.19 5.97
C PHE A 198 -8.31 -6.38 5.66
N ASN A 199 -7.85 -7.60 5.95
CA ASN A 199 -8.66 -8.80 5.74
C ASN A 199 -10.00 -8.71 6.47
N LYS A 200 -9.98 -8.22 7.71
CA LYS A 200 -11.18 -8.09 8.51
C LYS A 200 -12.09 -6.93 8.06
N ALA A 201 -11.53 -5.82 7.58
CA ALA A 201 -12.30 -4.74 6.99
C ALA A 201 -13.07 -5.22 5.75
N LEU A 202 -12.44 -6.09 4.95
CA LEU A 202 -13.05 -6.73 3.78
C LEU A 202 -14.13 -7.75 4.19
N ASP A 203 -13.89 -8.56 5.21
CA ASP A 203 -14.92 -9.47 5.75
C ASP A 203 -16.16 -8.71 6.25
N LEU A 204 -15.95 -7.57 6.92
CA LEU A 204 -17.04 -6.69 7.36
C LEU A 204 -17.81 -6.14 6.16
N LEU A 205 -17.11 -5.63 5.14
CA LEU A 205 -17.73 -5.12 3.93
C LEU A 205 -18.64 -6.16 3.25
N ARG A 206 -18.18 -7.41 3.16
CA ARG A 206 -18.98 -8.52 2.62
C ARG A 206 -20.23 -8.77 3.43
N SER A 207 -20.09 -8.77 4.75
CA SER A 207 -21.20 -8.98 5.67
C SER A 207 -22.23 -7.85 5.57
N ASP A 208 -21.79 -6.59 5.48
CA ASP A 208 -22.66 -5.42 5.45
C ASP A 208 -23.52 -5.36 4.18
N PHE A 209 -22.95 -5.71 3.03
CA PHE A 209 -23.62 -5.62 1.72
C PHE A 209 -24.15 -6.96 1.20
N VAL A 210 -23.94 -8.06 1.93
CA VAL A 210 -24.29 -9.43 1.48
C VAL A 210 -23.72 -9.70 0.08
N LEU A 211 -22.45 -9.32 -0.11
CA LEU A 211 -21.79 -9.47 -1.41
C LEU A 211 -21.68 -10.96 -1.75
N THR A 212 -22.12 -11.30 -2.96
CA THR A 212 -21.87 -12.61 -3.58
C THR A 212 -20.39 -12.77 -3.92
N ASP A 213 -20.01 -13.86 -4.57
CA ASP A 213 -18.64 -14.09 -5.03
C ASP A 213 -18.27 -13.24 -6.28
N GLU A 214 -18.98 -12.14 -6.53
CA GLU A 214 -18.60 -11.21 -7.58
C GLU A 214 -17.32 -10.45 -7.18
N PRO A 215 -16.34 -10.38 -8.09
CA PRO A 215 -15.07 -9.73 -7.78
C PRO A 215 -15.21 -8.21 -7.62
N ALA A 216 -14.81 -7.71 -6.46
CA ALA A 216 -14.84 -6.28 -6.14
C ALA A 216 -13.46 -5.60 -6.26
N HIS A 217 -12.37 -6.36 -6.08
CA HIS A 217 -11.02 -5.83 -6.01
C HIS A 217 -10.01 -6.70 -6.77
N PHE A 218 -8.82 -6.16 -7.03
CA PHE A 218 -7.76 -6.80 -7.80
C PHE A 218 -6.46 -6.80 -7.00
N SER A 219 -5.61 -7.81 -7.19
CA SER A 219 -4.27 -7.82 -6.59
C SER A 219 -3.24 -8.33 -7.59
N ILE A 220 -2.10 -7.64 -7.71
CA ILE A 220 -0.97 -8.12 -8.50
C ILE A 220 -0.09 -9.01 -7.63
N ILE A 221 -0.05 -10.30 -7.96
CA ILE A 221 0.54 -11.34 -7.09
C ILE A 221 1.72 -12.01 -7.81
N PRO A 222 2.91 -12.02 -7.19
CA PRO A 222 4.02 -12.83 -7.69
C PRO A 222 3.70 -14.31 -7.49
N TYR A 223 4.00 -15.12 -8.50
CA TYR A 223 4.09 -16.57 -8.34
C TYR A 223 5.46 -17.06 -8.81
N ASP A 224 5.89 -18.16 -8.22
CA ASP A 224 7.17 -18.81 -8.52
C ASP A 224 6.87 -20.29 -8.80
N VAL A 225 7.63 -20.88 -9.72
CA VAL A 225 7.54 -22.29 -10.07
C VAL A 225 8.90 -22.89 -9.82
N ASP A 226 8.98 -23.81 -8.85
CA ASP A 226 10.20 -24.59 -8.67
C ASP A 226 10.33 -25.61 -9.80
N LEU A 227 11.01 -25.18 -10.87
CA LEU A 227 11.29 -25.99 -12.05
C LEU A 227 12.22 -27.18 -11.73
N THR A 228 12.92 -27.16 -10.59
CA THR A 228 13.80 -28.26 -10.17
C THR A 228 13.03 -29.37 -9.44
N ALA A 229 12.03 -29.01 -8.62
CA ALA A 229 11.11 -29.96 -8.01
C ALA A 229 10.11 -30.57 -9.02
N THR A 230 9.88 -29.89 -10.14
CA THR A 230 9.01 -30.35 -11.24
C THR A 230 9.75 -31.08 -12.35
N ALA A 231 10.99 -31.55 -12.12
CA ALA A 231 11.80 -32.32 -13.08
C ALA A 231 11.18 -33.67 -13.57
N GLY A 232 9.92 -33.96 -13.23
CA GLY A 232 9.09 -35.04 -13.80
C GLY A 232 7.74 -34.58 -14.40
N VAL A 233 7.43 -33.28 -14.39
CA VAL A 233 6.24 -32.70 -15.02
C VAL A 233 6.60 -32.32 -16.46
N LEU A 234 5.99 -33.00 -17.44
CA LEU A 234 6.32 -32.87 -18.86
C LEU A 234 5.90 -31.52 -19.49
N ASP A 235 5.12 -30.69 -18.78
CA ASP A 235 4.57 -29.44 -19.32
C ASP A 235 4.79 -28.25 -18.35
N PRO A 236 5.72 -27.32 -18.66
CA PRO A 236 5.91 -26.09 -17.91
C PRO A 236 4.63 -25.25 -17.79
N ALA A 237 3.77 -25.22 -18.81
CA ALA A 237 2.54 -24.45 -18.73
C ALA A 237 1.60 -24.99 -17.64
N ALA A 238 1.51 -26.31 -17.52
CA ALA A 238 0.75 -26.96 -16.45
C ALA A 238 1.30 -26.63 -15.06
N ALA A 239 2.63 -26.61 -14.88
CA ALA A 239 3.25 -26.24 -13.60
C ALA A 239 2.97 -24.78 -13.21
N HIS A 240 3.00 -23.86 -14.18
CA HIS A 240 2.63 -22.46 -13.96
C HIS A 240 1.14 -22.31 -13.57
N GLU A 241 0.22 -23.02 -14.24
CA GLU A 241 -1.20 -22.96 -13.87
C GLU A 241 -1.49 -23.61 -12.53
N GLU A 242 -0.82 -24.71 -12.18
CA GLU A 242 -0.93 -25.33 -10.84
C GLU A 242 -0.48 -24.35 -9.74
N ALA A 243 0.64 -23.66 -9.95
CA ALA A 243 1.12 -22.66 -9.00
C ALA A 243 0.11 -21.51 -8.81
N LYS A 244 -0.46 -20.98 -9.90
CA LYS A 244 -1.52 -19.95 -9.85
C LYS A 244 -2.77 -20.46 -9.13
N GLN A 245 -3.15 -21.72 -9.38
CA GLN A 245 -4.33 -22.33 -8.76
C GLN A 245 -4.19 -22.45 -7.24
N LYS A 246 -3.02 -22.88 -6.75
CA LYS A 246 -2.71 -22.92 -5.31
C LYS A 246 -2.83 -21.54 -4.65
N PHE A 247 -2.49 -20.47 -5.36
CA PHE A 247 -2.74 -19.11 -4.87
C PHE A 247 -4.22 -18.78 -4.86
N ARG A 248 -4.97 -19.04 -5.94
CA ARG A 248 -6.42 -18.77 -6.01
C ARG A 248 -7.19 -19.40 -4.85
N GLU A 249 -6.86 -20.64 -4.49
CA GLU A 249 -7.50 -21.37 -3.38
C GLU A 249 -7.28 -20.73 -2.00
N ARG A 250 -6.21 -19.95 -1.85
CA ARG A 250 -5.87 -19.26 -0.59
C ARG A 250 -6.34 -17.81 -0.58
N LEU A 251 -6.69 -17.27 -1.74
CA LEU A 251 -7.15 -15.89 -1.84
C LEU A 251 -8.65 -15.82 -1.53
N PRO A 252 -9.09 -14.70 -0.94
CA PRO A 252 -10.51 -14.48 -0.78
C PRO A 252 -11.22 -14.44 -2.15
N PRO A 253 -12.43 -15.01 -2.27
CA PRO A 253 -13.13 -15.15 -3.56
C PRO A 253 -13.48 -13.82 -4.24
N TRP A 254 -13.57 -12.73 -3.48
CA TRP A 254 -13.86 -11.37 -3.97
C TRP A 254 -12.64 -10.65 -4.55
N LEU A 255 -11.45 -11.24 -4.44
CA LEU A 255 -10.20 -10.67 -4.93
C LEU A 255 -9.78 -11.36 -6.23
N VAL A 256 -9.62 -10.59 -7.30
CA VAL A 256 -9.12 -11.09 -8.58
C VAL A 256 -7.60 -11.02 -8.61
N PRO A 257 -6.90 -12.16 -8.64
CA PRO A 257 -5.46 -12.14 -8.80
C PRO A 257 -5.05 -11.84 -10.25
N ILE A 258 -4.10 -10.92 -10.40
CA ILE A 258 -3.34 -10.67 -11.62
C ILE A 258 -1.94 -11.21 -11.37
N PHE A 259 -1.64 -12.37 -11.94
CA PHE A 259 -0.39 -13.08 -11.67
C PHE A 259 0.76 -12.56 -12.55
N TYR A 260 1.95 -12.46 -11.97
CA TYR A 260 3.20 -12.30 -12.70
C TYR A 260 4.24 -13.28 -12.19
N HIS A 261 5.09 -13.77 -13.08
CA HIS A 261 6.15 -14.71 -12.72
C HIS A 261 7.28 -13.95 -12.02
N ALA A 262 7.68 -14.43 -10.84
CA ALA A 262 8.74 -13.84 -10.03
C ALA A 262 9.66 -14.94 -9.48
N PRO A 263 10.54 -15.50 -10.33
CA PRO A 263 11.39 -16.64 -9.96
C PRO A 263 12.38 -16.24 -8.87
N ARG A 264 12.74 -17.20 -8.01
CA ARG A 264 13.82 -16.97 -7.03
C ARG A 264 15.18 -17.14 -7.68
N ASP A 265 16.06 -16.18 -7.45
CA ASP A 265 17.48 -16.30 -7.75
C ASP A 265 18.09 -17.43 -6.90
N PRO A 266 18.69 -18.48 -7.50
CA PRO A 266 19.27 -19.59 -6.76
C PRO A 266 20.44 -19.18 -5.85
N ALA A 267 21.17 -18.12 -6.19
CA ALA A 267 22.32 -17.66 -5.43
C ALA A 267 21.94 -16.83 -4.21
N THR A 268 20.89 -16.00 -4.34
CA THR A 268 20.49 -15.04 -3.29
C THR A 268 19.20 -15.42 -2.56
N GLY A 269 18.38 -16.30 -3.13
CA GLY A 269 17.05 -16.68 -2.65
C GLY A 269 15.99 -15.57 -2.82
N LEU A 270 16.37 -14.42 -3.37
CA LEU A 270 15.49 -13.28 -3.59
C LEU A 270 14.63 -13.50 -4.84
N GLN A 271 13.39 -13.02 -4.80
CA GLN A 271 12.50 -13.06 -5.96
C GLN A 271 12.89 -11.98 -6.97
N ASP A 272 13.02 -12.37 -8.23
CA ASP A 272 13.15 -11.46 -9.36
C ASP A 272 11.77 -10.92 -9.73
N HIS A 273 11.53 -9.65 -9.41
CA HIS A 273 10.25 -8.99 -9.69
C HIS A 273 10.23 -8.22 -11.02
N THR A 274 11.20 -8.42 -11.91
CA THR A 274 11.26 -7.74 -13.22
C THR A 274 9.98 -7.93 -14.05
N GLY A 275 9.35 -9.10 -13.96
CA GLY A 275 8.08 -9.40 -14.64
C GLY A 275 6.90 -8.52 -14.20
N LEU A 276 6.99 -7.84 -13.05
CA LEU A 276 5.96 -6.91 -12.60
C LEU A 276 5.81 -5.72 -13.56
N ALA A 277 6.91 -5.24 -14.14
CA ALA A 277 6.89 -4.13 -15.08
C ALA A 277 6.10 -4.47 -16.36
N SER A 278 6.28 -5.70 -16.88
CA SER A 278 5.54 -6.19 -18.05
C SER A 278 4.04 -6.26 -17.80
N VAL A 279 3.62 -6.71 -16.61
CA VAL A 279 2.18 -6.74 -16.27
C VAL A 279 1.56 -5.35 -16.26
N ILE A 280 2.28 -4.34 -15.76
CA ILE A 280 1.78 -2.95 -15.80
C ILE A 280 1.68 -2.44 -17.24
N GLU A 281 2.66 -2.75 -18.09
CA GLU A 281 2.61 -2.39 -19.52
C GLU A 281 1.42 -3.05 -20.22
N ASP A 282 1.19 -4.35 -19.98
CA ASP A 282 0.05 -5.09 -20.54
C ASP A 282 -1.30 -4.53 -20.07
N LEU A 283 -1.40 -4.16 -18.78
CA LEU A 283 -2.59 -3.51 -18.24
C LEU A 283 -2.83 -2.15 -18.89
N GLY A 284 -1.78 -1.34 -19.09
CA GLY A 284 -1.87 -0.07 -19.80
C GLY A 284 -2.32 -0.22 -21.25
N ALA A 285 -1.77 -1.21 -21.97
CA ALA A 285 -2.18 -1.51 -23.34
C ALA A 285 -3.65 -1.93 -23.42
N LYS A 286 -4.11 -2.80 -22.50
CA LYS A 286 -5.51 -3.25 -22.44
C LYS A 286 -6.47 -2.14 -22.04
N ALA A 287 -6.04 -1.22 -21.17
CA ALA A 287 -6.83 -0.07 -20.75
C ALA A 287 -6.91 1.02 -21.83
N GLY A 288 -6.17 0.90 -22.94
CA GLY A 288 -6.10 1.93 -23.98
C GLY A 288 -5.39 3.20 -23.50
N ALA A 289 -4.55 3.10 -22.47
CA ALA A 289 -3.81 4.22 -21.90
C ALA A 289 -2.76 4.72 -22.91
N THR A 290 -3.18 5.59 -23.83
CA THR A 290 -2.33 6.33 -24.77
C THR A 290 -2.44 7.83 -24.47
N ALA A 291 -1.55 8.32 -23.60
CA ALA A 291 -1.51 9.69 -23.05
C ALA A 291 -2.83 10.15 -22.36
N PRO A 292 -2.76 10.97 -21.30
CA PRO A 292 -3.96 11.36 -20.57
C PRO A 292 -4.78 12.33 -21.42
N ALA A 293 -5.80 11.82 -22.12
CA ALA A 293 -6.87 12.64 -22.64
C ALA A 293 -7.68 13.17 -21.45
N GLU A 294 -7.86 14.49 -21.40
CA GLU A 294 -8.64 15.21 -20.39
C GLU A 294 -10.00 14.51 -20.16
N SER A 295 -10.32 14.16 -18.91
CA SER A 295 -11.53 13.39 -18.62
C SER A 295 -12.79 14.23 -18.91
N ALA A 296 -13.92 13.59 -19.22
CA ALA A 296 -15.18 14.31 -19.39
C ALA A 296 -15.63 15.04 -18.12
N VAL A 297 -15.19 14.55 -16.95
CA VAL A 297 -15.43 15.15 -15.63
C VAL A 297 -14.60 16.43 -15.46
N ASP A 298 -13.32 16.43 -15.88
CA ASP A 298 -12.46 17.62 -15.87
C ASP A 298 -13.09 18.76 -16.69
N ARG A 299 -13.65 18.45 -17.87
CA ARG A 299 -14.31 19.43 -18.74
C ARG A 299 -15.57 20.02 -18.10
N LEU A 300 -16.37 19.20 -17.43
CA LEU A 300 -17.61 19.62 -16.76
C LEU A 300 -17.32 20.43 -15.49
N ALA A 301 -16.35 20.00 -14.69
CA ALA A 301 -15.92 20.70 -13.48
C ALA A 301 -15.32 22.07 -13.79
N ARG A 302 -14.49 22.17 -14.85
CA ARG A 302 -13.94 23.46 -15.30
C ARG A 302 -15.02 24.40 -15.79
N ARG A 303 -15.98 23.90 -16.57
CA ARG A 303 -17.11 24.69 -17.09
C ARG A 303 -18.03 25.18 -15.97
N ALA A 304 -18.23 24.37 -14.93
CA ALA A 304 -19.00 24.78 -13.75
C ALA A 304 -18.26 25.84 -12.90
N LEU A 305 -16.93 25.83 -12.88
CA LEU A 305 -16.11 26.85 -12.20
C LEU A 305 -15.99 28.15 -13.00
N GLU A 306 -16.13 28.10 -14.34
CA GLU A 306 -16.16 29.28 -15.21
C GLU A 306 -17.52 30.01 -15.20
N GLU A 307 -18.59 29.36 -14.71
CA GLU A 307 -19.96 29.89 -14.61
C GLU A 307 -20.30 30.45 -13.21
N LEU A 308 -19.34 30.47 -12.28
CA LEU A 308 -19.43 31.06 -10.93
C LEU A 308 -18.61 32.35 -10.84
#